data_AF-H1DCX7-F1
#
_entry.id   AF-H1DCX7-F1
#
_cell.length_a   1.000
_cell.length_b   1.000
_cell.length_c   1.000
_cell.angle_alpha   90.00
_cell.angle_beta   90.00
_cell.angle_gamma   90.00
#
_symmetry.space_group_name_H-M   'P 1'
#
loop_
_entity.id
_entity.type
_entity.pdbx_description
1 polymer ?
#
loop_
_entity_poly.entity_id
_entity_poly.type
_entity_poly.pdbx_seq_one_letter_code
_entity_poly.pdbx_strand_id
1 'polypeptide(L)'
;MKRLLLLLLLLPLSLFSQEVDSKYLAGAVPEVDGKVVFSQTLNIPNMSQDKIFDSMLEWANKYFQPNGQTNCKVLNANKEKGEIACFGAEYLILNPESILLNKALINYHLILTCTEGQCKIQISHITYYHQVSSSDQPEKHTAETWISDEYALNKNKDNLLRLPSRFRISTIDMVDKIFFETAEILNVPIDKPHKSKTTSTPSGNKTVENYKQIDPKQIPGNIIQMLSEDWMLITVGDRTFFNMATASWGGLGYAYSLPVAFSFIYPQADIAPLLEENNTYTLSFYSENFKEALEYCNKNSGTSLEKIKATRLHPFSLPSGTQAFKEAWLIIECRTLAIPVLNPDTIYNPEVKAEWKNKPIHKLYIGEILNVWMK
;
A
#
# COMPACT_ATOMS: atom_id res chain seq x y z
N MET A 1 -45.00 -50.25 -7.32
CA MET A 1 -45.42 -48.97 -7.96
C MET A 1 -44.99 -47.86 -7.02
N LYS A 2 -44.13 -46.88 -7.29
CA LYS A 2 -43.55 -46.33 -8.53
C LYS A 2 -42.08 -45.93 -8.26
N ARG A 3 -41.32 -45.86 -9.36
CA ARG A 3 -39.94 -45.38 -9.49
C ARG A 3 -39.85 -43.86 -9.28
N LEU A 4 -38.70 -43.38 -8.79
CA LEU A 4 -38.08 -42.10 -9.17
C LEU A 4 -36.60 -42.14 -8.70
N LEU A 5 -35.67 -42.77 -9.43
CA LEU A 5 -34.79 -42.25 -10.50
C LEU A 5 -34.33 -40.78 -10.41
N LEU A 6 -33.00 -40.62 -10.22
CA LEU A 6 -32.04 -39.63 -10.77
C LEU A 6 -32.32 -38.12 -10.61
N LEU A 7 -31.34 -37.34 -10.10
CA LEU A 7 -30.26 -36.77 -10.93
C LEU A 7 -29.21 -36.02 -10.10
N LEU A 8 -27.95 -36.18 -10.52
CA LEU A 8 -26.77 -35.44 -10.08
C LEU A 8 -26.95 -33.92 -10.21
N LEU A 9 -26.48 -33.18 -9.20
CA LEU A 9 -25.93 -31.85 -9.37
C LEU A 9 -24.61 -31.76 -8.58
N LEU A 10 -23.61 -32.49 -9.09
CA LEU A 10 -22.22 -32.08 -8.98
C LEU A 10 -22.08 -30.78 -9.79
N LEU A 11 -22.44 -29.65 -9.19
CA LEU A 11 -22.00 -28.35 -9.70
C LEU A 11 -20.48 -28.31 -9.50
N PRO A 12 -19.68 -28.18 -10.57
CA PRO A 12 -18.30 -27.82 -10.37
C PRO A 12 -18.34 -26.43 -9.74
N LEU A 13 -17.90 -26.32 -8.49
CA LEU A 13 -17.33 -25.07 -8.01
C LEU A 13 -16.10 -24.84 -8.88
N SER A 14 -16.33 -24.24 -10.05
CA SER A 14 -15.29 -23.55 -10.79
C SER A 14 -14.82 -22.43 -9.87
N LEU A 15 -13.82 -22.76 -9.05
CA LEU A 15 -12.90 -21.79 -8.51
C LEU A 15 -12.46 -20.97 -9.72
N PHE A 16 -12.93 -19.74 -9.81
CA PHE A 16 -12.30 -18.75 -10.67
C PHE A 16 -10.88 -18.58 -10.12
N SER A 17 -9.95 -19.38 -10.64
CA SER A 17 -8.54 -19.04 -10.53
C SER A 17 -8.42 -17.70 -11.21
N GLN A 18 -8.05 -16.65 -10.47
CA GLN A 18 -7.59 -15.42 -11.10
C GLN A 18 -6.48 -15.86 -12.08
N GLU A 19 -6.66 -15.57 -13.37
CA GLU A 19 -5.60 -15.79 -14.34
C GLU A 19 -4.41 -14.93 -13.91
N VAL A 20 -3.26 -15.58 -13.71
CA VAL A 20 -2.01 -14.88 -13.44
C VAL A 20 -1.61 -14.20 -14.73
N ASP A 21 -1.34 -12.90 -14.65
CA ASP A 21 -0.88 -12.10 -15.79
C ASP A 21 0.36 -12.75 -16.42
N SER A 22 0.29 -13.01 -17.73
CA SER A 22 1.32 -13.71 -18.49
C SER A 22 2.66 -12.99 -18.43
N LYS A 23 2.69 -11.68 -18.14
CA LYS A 23 3.92 -10.91 -17.98
C LYS A 23 4.83 -11.42 -16.85
N TYR A 24 4.28 -12.16 -15.88
CA TYR A 24 5.05 -12.70 -14.75
C TYR A 24 5.42 -14.18 -14.90
N LEU A 25 4.91 -14.86 -15.93
CA LEU A 25 5.09 -16.31 -16.12
C LEU A 25 6.42 -16.63 -16.81
N ALA A 26 6.53 -17.82 -17.40
CA ALA A 26 7.77 -18.35 -17.96
C ALA A 26 8.50 -17.35 -18.88
N GLY A 27 9.81 -17.23 -18.71
CA GLY A 27 10.66 -16.34 -19.50
C GLY A 27 10.67 -14.87 -19.06
N ALA A 28 9.81 -14.46 -18.12
CA ALA A 28 9.81 -13.10 -17.59
C ALA A 28 11.06 -12.76 -16.75
N VAL A 29 11.75 -13.78 -16.21
CA VAL A 29 13.02 -13.64 -15.48
C VAL A 29 14.12 -14.32 -16.30
N PRO A 30 14.84 -13.58 -17.17
CA PRO A 30 15.84 -14.14 -18.07
C PRO A 30 17.12 -14.56 -17.34
N GLU A 31 17.72 -15.65 -17.82
CA GLU A 31 18.99 -16.18 -17.30
C GLU A 31 20.05 -16.26 -18.41
N VAL A 32 21.26 -15.81 -18.09
CA VAL A 32 22.47 -15.91 -18.94
C VAL A 32 23.56 -16.56 -18.10
N ASP A 33 24.10 -17.69 -18.54
CA ASP A 33 25.12 -18.47 -17.83
C ASP A 33 24.74 -18.79 -16.36
N GLY A 34 23.46 -19.10 -16.13
CA GLY A 34 22.91 -19.41 -14.80
C GLY A 34 22.84 -18.21 -13.86
N LYS A 35 22.86 -16.99 -14.39
CA LYS A 35 22.65 -15.73 -13.65
C LYS A 35 21.42 -15.00 -14.16
N VAL A 36 20.64 -14.44 -13.25
CA VAL A 36 19.50 -13.61 -13.62
C VAL A 36 20.02 -12.28 -14.17
N VAL A 37 19.70 -11.99 -15.44
CA VAL A 37 20.16 -10.78 -16.15
C VAL A 37 19.02 -10.19 -16.97
N PHE A 38 18.38 -9.15 -16.44
CA PHE A 38 17.44 -8.36 -17.23
C PHE A 38 18.22 -7.44 -18.17
N SER A 39 17.83 -7.39 -19.44
CA SER A 39 18.50 -6.55 -20.43
C SER A 39 17.50 -5.96 -21.41
N GLN A 40 17.70 -4.69 -21.75
CA GLN A 40 16.98 -4.03 -22.85
C GLN A 40 17.98 -3.20 -23.66
N THR A 41 17.85 -3.23 -24.98
CA THR A 41 18.60 -2.36 -25.89
C THR A 41 17.64 -1.35 -26.49
N LEU A 42 17.89 -0.07 -26.22
CA LEU A 42 17.20 1.05 -26.82
C LEU A 42 17.92 1.45 -28.11
N ASN A 43 17.16 1.59 -29.19
CA ASN A 43 17.66 2.10 -30.47
C ASN A 43 17.29 3.57 -30.60
N ILE A 44 18.30 4.43 -30.74
CA ILE A 44 18.16 5.89 -30.76
C ILE A 44 18.89 6.44 -32.00
N PRO A 45 18.35 6.19 -33.21
CA PRO A 45 19.04 6.55 -34.44
C PRO A 45 19.34 8.05 -34.45
N ASN A 46 20.53 8.42 -34.90
CA ASN A 46 21.02 9.81 -35.01
C ASN A 46 21.42 10.49 -33.68
N MET A 47 21.65 9.73 -32.60
CA MET A 47 22.31 10.26 -31.40
C MET A 47 23.73 9.70 -31.24
N SER A 48 24.68 10.59 -30.95
CA SER A 48 26.07 10.21 -30.66
C SER A 48 26.19 9.54 -29.30
N GLN A 49 27.23 8.71 -29.13
CA GLN A 49 27.58 8.11 -27.85
C GLN A 49 27.63 9.15 -26.73
N ASP A 50 28.31 10.28 -26.94
CA ASP A 50 28.46 11.33 -25.92
C ASP A 50 27.12 11.90 -25.44
N LYS A 51 26.19 12.14 -26.36
CA LYS A 51 24.86 12.67 -26.01
C LYS A 51 24.05 11.66 -25.21
N ILE A 52 24.06 10.39 -25.64
CA ILE A 52 23.38 9.31 -24.94
C ILE A 52 23.98 9.15 -23.54
N PHE A 53 25.30 9.13 -23.45
CA PHE A 53 26.04 9.00 -22.19
C PHE A 53 25.70 10.13 -21.21
N ASP A 54 25.73 11.39 -21.67
CA ASP A 54 25.45 12.54 -20.81
C ASP A 54 24.01 12.51 -20.26
N SER A 55 23.01 12.20 -21.11
CA SER A 55 21.61 12.04 -20.67
C SER A 55 21.41 10.90 -19.69
N MET A 56 22.06 9.76 -19.93
CA MET A 56 21.96 8.58 -19.08
C MET A 56 22.69 8.78 -17.75
N LEU A 57 23.81 9.51 -17.73
CA LEU A 57 24.53 9.86 -16.52
C LEU A 57 23.72 10.85 -15.66
N GLU A 58 23.06 11.82 -16.27
CA GLU A 58 22.16 12.73 -15.56
C GLU A 58 21.00 11.95 -14.90
N TRP A 59 20.34 11.07 -15.66
CA TRP A 59 19.29 10.20 -15.12
C TRP A 59 19.82 9.32 -13.98
N ALA A 60 20.98 8.68 -14.17
CA ALA A 60 21.56 7.79 -13.16
C ALA A 60 21.91 8.54 -11.87
N ASN A 61 22.46 9.75 -11.96
CA ASN A 61 22.77 10.59 -10.79
C ASN A 61 21.52 11.05 -10.03
N LYS A 62 20.36 11.08 -10.69
CA LYS A 62 19.08 11.39 -10.04
C LYS A 62 18.41 10.14 -9.46
N TYR A 63 18.43 9.03 -10.19
CA TYR A 63 17.81 7.77 -9.78
C TYR A 63 18.57 7.13 -8.61
N PHE A 64 19.90 7.04 -8.71
CA PHE A 64 20.75 6.39 -7.73
C PHE A 64 21.25 7.33 -6.64
N GLN A 65 20.37 8.18 -6.11
CA GLN A 65 20.71 9.01 -4.96
C GLN A 65 20.52 8.23 -3.66
N PRO A 66 21.50 8.27 -2.73
CA PRO A 66 21.31 7.69 -1.41
C PRO A 66 20.22 8.46 -0.67
N ASN A 67 19.51 7.78 0.21
CA ASN A 67 18.57 8.38 1.14
C ASN A 67 18.90 7.89 2.57
N GLY A 68 18.19 8.41 3.57
CA GLY A 68 18.44 8.02 4.98
C GLY A 68 18.23 6.54 5.31
N GLN A 69 17.77 5.72 4.36
CA GLN A 69 17.46 4.30 4.54
C GLN A 69 18.26 3.38 3.61
N THR A 70 18.69 3.85 2.43
CA THR A 70 19.39 3.03 1.44
C THR A 70 20.52 3.79 0.73
N ASN A 71 21.54 3.06 0.31
CA ASN A 71 22.77 3.62 -0.25
C ASN A 71 22.92 3.34 -1.75
N CYS A 72 21.98 3.83 -2.55
CA CYS A 72 22.14 3.87 -4.01
C CYS A 72 23.29 4.79 -4.40
N LYS A 73 24.03 4.44 -5.45
CA LYS A 73 25.07 5.30 -6.01
C LYS A 73 25.46 4.93 -7.43
N VAL A 74 25.88 5.94 -8.20
CA VAL A 74 26.72 5.72 -9.39
C VAL A 74 28.11 5.31 -8.90
N LEU A 75 28.58 4.13 -9.30
CA LEU A 75 29.88 3.57 -8.90
C LEU A 75 31.01 4.11 -9.76
N ASN A 76 30.78 4.15 -11.07
CA ASN A 76 31.75 4.58 -12.07
C ASN A 76 31.03 5.10 -13.32
N ALA A 77 31.64 6.07 -14.00
CA ALA A 77 31.16 6.59 -15.28
C ALA A 77 32.38 6.84 -16.19
N ASN A 78 32.51 6.03 -17.25
CA ASN A 78 33.59 6.11 -18.22
C ASN A 78 33.03 6.59 -19.58
N LYS A 79 33.21 7.88 -19.86
CA LYS A 79 32.71 8.51 -21.08
C LYS A 79 33.34 7.97 -22.37
N GLU A 80 34.64 7.67 -22.34
CA GLU A 80 35.36 7.14 -23.50
C GLU A 80 34.81 5.77 -23.92
N LYS A 81 34.52 4.90 -22.95
CA LYS A 81 33.92 3.58 -23.19
C LYS A 81 32.39 3.61 -23.31
N GLY A 82 31.75 4.73 -23.00
CA GLY A 82 30.30 4.85 -22.94
C GLY A 82 29.66 4.03 -21.81
N GLU A 83 30.39 3.72 -20.74
CA GLU A 83 29.92 2.82 -19.67
C GLU A 83 29.58 3.57 -18.38
N ILE A 84 28.41 3.31 -17.81
CA ILE A 84 27.99 3.80 -16.50
C ILE A 84 27.61 2.60 -15.64
N ALA A 85 28.25 2.43 -14.49
CA ALA A 85 27.97 1.37 -13.53
C ALA A 85 27.33 1.95 -12.27
N CYS A 86 26.20 1.38 -11.86
CA CYS A 86 25.40 1.81 -10.72
C CYS A 86 25.17 0.66 -9.74
N PHE A 87 25.07 1.02 -8.46
CA PHE A 87 24.62 0.14 -7.40
C PHE A 87 23.26 0.62 -6.90
N GLY A 88 22.25 -0.23 -7.04
CA GLY A 88 20.91 -0.01 -6.50
C GLY A 88 20.76 -0.68 -5.14
N ALA A 89 20.16 0.04 -4.19
CA ALA A 89 19.68 -0.45 -2.91
C ALA A 89 18.33 0.21 -2.62
N GLU A 90 17.24 -0.53 -2.71
CA GLU A 90 15.89 0.02 -2.49
C GLU A 90 14.97 -0.99 -1.80
N TYR A 91 13.89 -0.52 -1.19
CA TYR A 91 12.90 -1.42 -0.59
C TYR A 91 11.84 -1.79 -1.62
N LEU A 92 11.80 -3.07 -1.98
CA LEU A 92 10.67 -3.63 -2.72
C LEU A 92 9.51 -3.87 -1.76
N ILE A 93 8.33 -3.35 -2.11
CA ILE A 93 7.09 -3.70 -1.44
C ILE A 93 6.58 -5.00 -2.04
N LEU A 94 6.52 -6.05 -1.22
CA LEU A 94 6.20 -7.42 -1.65
C LEU A 94 4.70 -7.71 -1.61
N ASN A 95 3.93 -6.86 -0.93
CA ASN A 95 2.50 -7.03 -0.73
C ASN A 95 1.81 -5.67 -0.75
N PRO A 96 1.82 -4.94 -1.88
CA PRO A 96 1.27 -3.59 -1.96
C PRO A 96 -0.21 -3.50 -1.56
N GLU A 97 -0.94 -4.63 -1.62
CA GLU A 97 -2.35 -4.73 -1.26
C GLU A 97 -2.61 -5.18 0.20
N SER A 98 -1.57 -5.46 0.99
CA SER A 98 -1.67 -6.04 2.33
C SER A 98 -1.29 -5.05 3.44
N ILE A 99 -2.01 -5.15 4.56
CA ILE A 99 -1.97 -4.24 5.72
C ILE A 99 -0.63 -4.29 6.47
N LEU A 100 0.03 -5.45 6.50
CA LEU A 100 1.37 -5.60 7.08
C LEU A 100 2.40 -5.23 6.03
N LEU A 101 3.09 -4.09 6.20
CA LEU A 101 4.17 -3.70 5.30
C LEU A 101 5.24 -4.80 5.22
N ASN A 102 5.18 -5.59 4.15
CA ASN A 102 6.18 -6.61 3.88
C ASN A 102 7.08 -6.07 2.78
N LYS A 103 8.29 -5.70 3.19
CA LYS A 103 9.31 -5.17 2.30
C LYS A 103 10.58 -5.98 2.38
N ALA A 104 11.27 -6.09 1.26
CA ALA A 104 12.63 -6.62 1.22
C ALA A 104 13.55 -5.54 0.66
N LEU A 105 14.75 -5.42 1.23
CA LEU A 105 15.80 -4.63 0.62
C LEU A 105 16.32 -5.42 -0.59
N ILE A 106 16.20 -4.86 -1.79
CA ILE A 106 16.85 -5.37 -2.99
C ILE A 106 18.16 -4.61 -3.20
N ASN A 107 19.23 -5.37 -3.45
CA ASN A 107 20.50 -4.86 -3.97
C ASN A 107 20.70 -5.38 -5.39
N TYR A 108 21.16 -4.53 -6.31
CA TYR A 108 21.43 -4.93 -7.69
C TYR A 108 22.50 -4.05 -8.34
N HIS A 109 23.10 -4.57 -9.41
CA HIS A 109 23.99 -3.81 -10.28
C HIS A 109 23.26 -3.45 -11.56
N LEU A 110 23.33 -2.18 -11.94
CA LEU A 110 22.85 -1.69 -13.22
C LEU A 110 24.05 -1.18 -14.04
N ILE A 111 24.17 -1.65 -15.27
CA ILE A 111 25.19 -1.23 -16.24
C ILE A 111 24.49 -0.63 -17.45
N LEU A 112 24.90 0.57 -17.82
CA LEU A 112 24.51 1.26 -19.04
C LEU A 112 25.69 1.26 -20.00
N THR A 113 25.50 0.75 -21.20
CA THR A 113 26.50 0.78 -22.27
C THR A 113 25.95 1.60 -23.43
N CYS A 114 26.51 2.79 -23.60
CA CYS A 114 26.12 3.77 -24.61
C CYS A 114 27.09 3.64 -25.79
N THR A 115 26.55 3.41 -26.99
CA THR A 115 27.29 3.44 -28.24
C THR A 115 26.60 4.39 -29.20
N GLU A 116 27.19 4.65 -30.36
CA GLU A 116 26.51 5.45 -31.38
C GLU A 116 25.16 4.81 -31.75
N GLY A 117 24.09 5.60 -31.63
CA GLY A 117 22.73 5.21 -31.95
C GLY A 117 22.08 4.17 -31.03
N GLN A 118 22.72 3.71 -29.96
CA GLN A 118 22.19 2.65 -29.09
C GLN A 118 22.57 2.83 -27.62
N CYS A 119 21.68 2.38 -26.73
CA CYS A 119 21.98 2.25 -25.30
C CYS A 119 21.50 0.89 -24.81
N LYS A 120 22.41 0.08 -24.25
CA LYS A 120 22.07 -1.18 -23.60
C LYS A 120 21.99 -0.97 -22.09
N ILE A 121 20.88 -1.39 -21.50
CA ILE A 121 20.64 -1.39 -20.05
C ILE A 121 20.68 -2.83 -19.58
N GLN A 122 21.50 -3.13 -18.57
CA GLN A 122 21.60 -4.45 -17.96
C GLN A 122 21.47 -4.37 -16.44
N ILE A 123 20.59 -5.19 -15.86
CA ILE A 123 20.39 -5.33 -14.42
C ILE A 123 20.74 -6.76 -14.02
N SER A 124 21.63 -6.92 -13.05
CA SER A 124 22.16 -8.22 -12.62
C SER A 124 22.60 -8.19 -11.16
N HIS A 125 23.16 -9.30 -10.66
CA HIS A 125 23.68 -9.43 -9.28
C HIS A 125 22.61 -9.12 -8.22
N ILE A 126 21.36 -9.50 -8.50
CA ILE A 126 20.22 -9.19 -7.65
C ILE A 126 20.25 -10.05 -6.38
N THR A 127 20.21 -9.39 -5.23
CA THR A 127 20.17 -10.02 -3.90
C THR A 127 19.08 -9.37 -3.06
N TYR A 128 18.34 -10.17 -2.31
CA TYR A 128 17.30 -9.71 -1.39
C TYR A 128 17.73 -9.92 0.06
N TYR A 129 17.41 -8.95 0.91
CA TYR A 129 17.48 -9.07 2.36
C TYR A 129 16.08 -8.86 2.92
N HIS A 130 15.51 -9.91 3.49
CA HIS A 130 14.13 -9.93 3.96
C HIS A 130 14.07 -10.23 5.45
N GLN A 131 13.50 -9.31 6.24
CA GLN A 131 13.33 -9.54 7.67
C GLN A 131 12.13 -10.47 7.90
N VAL A 132 12.38 -11.60 8.56
CA VAL A 132 11.36 -12.56 8.97
C VAL A 132 11.25 -12.57 10.49
N SER A 133 10.05 -12.81 11.03
CA SER A 133 9.80 -12.77 12.48
C SER A 133 10.56 -13.84 13.28
N SER A 134 11.05 -14.88 12.62
CA SER A 134 11.77 -16.00 13.23
C SER A 134 13.27 -15.79 13.38
N SER A 135 13.83 -14.67 12.89
CA SER A 135 15.26 -14.41 12.90
C SER A 135 15.57 -12.94 13.17
N ASP A 136 16.56 -12.68 14.02
CA ASP A 136 17.08 -11.33 14.26
C ASP A 136 17.91 -10.81 13.07
N GLN A 137 18.44 -11.72 12.24
CA GLN A 137 19.16 -11.38 11.02
C GLN A 137 18.27 -11.54 9.79
N PRO A 138 18.30 -10.59 8.82
CA PRO A 138 17.55 -10.72 7.59
C PRO A 138 17.95 -11.98 6.82
N GLU A 139 16.97 -12.69 6.26
CA GLU A 139 17.24 -13.77 5.32
C GLU A 139 17.78 -13.19 4.02
N LYS A 140 18.83 -13.83 3.49
CA LYS A 140 19.48 -13.45 2.23
C LYS A 140 19.11 -14.44 1.14
N HIS A 141 18.57 -13.92 0.04
CA HIS A 141 18.21 -14.71 -1.15
C HIS A 141 18.86 -14.10 -2.41
N THR A 142 19.32 -14.91 -3.36
CA THR A 142 19.73 -14.40 -4.69
C THR A 142 18.59 -14.58 -5.69
N ALA A 143 18.57 -13.78 -6.76
CA ALA A 143 17.51 -13.90 -7.76
C ALA A 143 17.45 -15.29 -8.43
N GLU A 144 18.59 -15.92 -8.67
CA GLU A 144 18.70 -17.23 -9.33
C GLU A 144 17.98 -18.34 -8.54
N THR A 145 18.05 -18.30 -7.21
CA THR A 145 17.46 -19.33 -6.34
C THR A 145 16.13 -18.89 -5.72
N TRP A 146 15.57 -17.76 -6.17
CA TRP A 146 14.35 -17.20 -5.58
C TRP A 146 13.32 -16.84 -6.65
N ILE A 147 13.66 -15.97 -7.60
CA ILE A 147 12.69 -15.44 -8.57
C ILE A 147 12.73 -16.09 -9.95
N SER A 148 13.72 -16.94 -10.24
CA SER A 148 13.82 -17.66 -11.52
C SER A 148 12.60 -18.56 -11.79
N ASP A 149 12.43 -18.98 -13.05
CA ASP A 149 11.31 -19.85 -13.45
C ASP A 149 11.27 -21.16 -12.65
N GLU A 150 12.44 -21.72 -12.33
CA GLU A 150 12.55 -22.97 -11.58
C GLU A 150 12.03 -22.83 -10.14
N TYR A 151 12.27 -21.69 -9.49
CA TYR A 151 11.99 -21.49 -8.06
C TYR A 151 10.68 -20.75 -7.79
N ALA A 152 10.21 -19.93 -8.73
CA ALA A 152 9.05 -19.07 -8.56
C ALA A 152 7.79 -19.55 -9.29
N LEU A 153 7.88 -20.54 -10.19
CA LEU A 153 6.75 -21.09 -10.91
C LEU A 153 6.45 -22.52 -10.50
N ASN A 154 5.20 -22.95 -10.67
CA ASN A 154 4.85 -24.36 -10.55
C ASN A 154 5.48 -25.20 -11.68
N LYS A 155 5.37 -26.53 -11.60
CA LYS A 155 5.96 -27.45 -12.59
C LYS A 155 5.51 -27.19 -14.04
N ASN A 156 4.28 -26.72 -14.23
CA ASN A 156 3.71 -26.44 -15.55
C ASN A 156 4.08 -25.05 -16.08
N LYS A 157 4.72 -24.21 -15.25
CA LYS A 157 5.08 -22.82 -15.53
C LYS A 157 3.90 -21.90 -15.90
N ASP A 158 2.68 -22.27 -15.49
CA ASP A 158 1.44 -21.54 -15.76
C ASP A 158 0.91 -20.79 -14.51
N ASN A 159 1.56 -20.95 -13.35
CA ASN A 159 1.19 -20.29 -12.11
C ASN A 159 2.41 -20.00 -11.23
N LEU A 160 2.28 -19.00 -10.35
CA LEU A 160 3.33 -18.54 -9.45
C LEU A 160 3.26 -19.27 -8.09
N LEU A 161 4.42 -19.58 -7.51
CA LEU A 161 4.55 -20.13 -6.15
C LEU A 161 4.42 -19.02 -5.10
N ARG A 162 3.69 -19.29 -4.02
CA ARG A 162 3.15 -18.27 -3.10
C ARG A 162 4.16 -17.25 -2.54
N LEU A 163 5.31 -17.70 -2.04
CA LEU A 163 6.28 -16.81 -1.38
C LEU A 163 7.19 -16.10 -2.40
N PRO A 164 7.80 -16.80 -3.37
CA PRO A 164 8.68 -16.13 -4.33
C PRO A 164 7.93 -15.28 -5.37
N SER A 165 6.63 -15.53 -5.59
CA SER A 165 5.78 -14.76 -6.52
C SER A 165 5.84 -13.26 -6.26
N ARG A 166 5.83 -12.87 -4.98
CA ARG A 166 5.86 -11.47 -4.55
C ARG A 166 7.15 -10.78 -4.93
N PHE A 167 8.29 -11.47 -4.72
CA PHE A 167 9.59 -10.96 -5.12
C PHE A 167 9.71 -10.90 -6.64
N ARG A 168 9.23 -11.92 -7.34
CA ARG A 168 9.24 -11.99 -8.80
C ARG A 168 8.45 -10.84 -9.42
N ILE A 169 7.20 -10.64 -9.00
CA ILE A 169 6.32 -9.55 -9.46
C ILE A 169 6.97 -8.19 -9.21
N SER A 170 7.34 -7.90 -7.95
CA SER A 170 7.89 -6.58 -7.61
C SER A 170 9.23 -6.29 -8.28
N THR A 171 10.04 -7.33 -8.54
CA THR A 171 11.31 -7.17 -9.28
C THR A 171 11.06 -6.86 -10.75
N ILE A 172 10.14 -7.59 -11.40
CA ILE A 172 9.75 -7.34 -12.80
C ILE A 172 9.20 -5.91 -12.95
N ASP A 173 8.30 -5.49 -12.05
CA ASP A 173 7.73 -4.14 -12.07
C ASP A 173 8.79 -3.04 -11.88
N MET A 174 9.77 -3.26 -11.00
CA MET A 174 10.90 -2.36 -10.79
C MET A 174 11.77 -2.25 -12.06
N VAL A 175 12.07 -3.39 -12.69
CA VAL A 175 12.87 -3.45 -13.93
C VAL A 175 12.14 -2.74 -15.08
N ASP A 176 10.84 -3.03 -15.26
CA ASP A 176 10.00 -2.39 -16.27
C ASP A 176 9.98 -0.86 -16.11
N LYS A 177 9.91 -0.38 -14.87
CA LYS A 177 9.97 1.05 -14.56
C LYS A 177 11.31 1.67 -14.98
N ILE A 178 12.43 1.01 -14.67
CA ILE A 178 13.77 1.49 -15.06
C ILE A 178 13.89 1.56 -16.59
N PHE A 179 13.46 0.51 -17.29
CA PHE A 179 13.42 0.45 -18.74
C PHE A 179 12.56 1.56 -19.34
N PHE A 180 11.39 1.81 -18.75
CA PHE A 180 10.51 2.90 -19.16
C PHE A 180 11.13 4.29 -18.97
N GLU A 181 11.67 4.59 -17.79
CA GLU A 181 12.26 5.91 -17.52
C GLU A 181 13.49 6.19 -18.40
N THR A 182 14.31 5.16 -18.67
CA THR A 182 15.49 5.29 -19.55
C THR A 182 15.12 5.45 -21.02
N ALA A 183 13.99 4.88 -21.46
CA ALA A 183 13.47 5.16 -22.79
C ALA A 183 12.86 6.56 -22.89
N GLU A 184 12.12 7.02 -21.87
CA GLU A 184 11.54 8.37 -21.84
C GLU A 184 12.62 9.45 -21.92
N ILE A 185 13.72 9.32 -21.15
CA ILE A 185 14.79 10.33 -21.17
C ILE A 185 15.49 10.41 -22.54
N LEU A 186 15.53 9.29 -23.28
CA LEU A 186 16.09 9.21 -24.63
C LEU A 186 15.04 9.42 -25.74
N ASN A 187 13.79 9.74 -25.39
CA ASN A 187 12.66 9.90 -26.32
C ASN A 187 12.42 8.68 -27.22
N VAL A 188 12.69 7.48 -26.73
CA VAL A 188 12.40 6.23 -27.43
C VAL A 188 10.96 5.82 -27.10
N PRO A 189 10.07 5.69 -28.09
CA PRO A 189 8.68 5.31 -27.83
C PRO A 189 8.65 3.84 -27.39
N ILE A 190 8.32 3.61 -26.12
CA ILE A 190 7.95 2.31 -25.59
C ILE A 190 6.63 2.42 -24.84
N ASP A 191 5.87 1.32 -24.81
CA ASP A 191 4.61 1.31 -24.10
C ASP A 191 4.85 1.58 -22.61
N LYS A 192 3.97 2.40 -22.02
CA LYS A 192 3.98 2.61 -20.57
C LYS A 192 3.81 1.26 -19.90
N PRO A 193 4.64 0.92 -18.89
CA PRO A 193 4.44 -0.31 -18.15
C PRO A 193 3.01 -0.32 -17.62
N HIS A 194 2.30 -1.40 -17.90
CA HIS A 194 0.93 -1.58 -17.45
C HIS A 194 0.92 -1.46 -15.93
N LYS A 195 0.41 -0.32 -15.43
CA LYS A 195 0.34 -0.06 -13.99
C LYS A 195 -0.65 -1.03 -13.36
N SER A 196 -0.16 -2.00 -12.62
CA SER A 196 -0.82 -2.30 -11.35
C SER A 196 -0.71 -1.05 -10.48
N LYS A 197 -1.83 -0.63 -9.90
CA LYS A 197 -2.02 0.71 -9.30
C LYS A 197 -1.00 1.01 -8.20
N THR A 198 -0.16 2.04 -8.38
CA THR A 198 0.32 2.88 -7.26
C THR A 198 0.65 4.29 -7.74
N THR A 199 0.17 5.30 -7.00
CA THR A 199 0.27 6.73 -7.33
C THR A 199 1.27 7.43 -6.40
N SER A 200 1.59 8.68 -6.72
CA SER A 200 2.58 9.60 -6.14
C SER A 200 2.28 10.20 -4.76
N THR A 201 3.35 10.62 -4.08
CA THR A 201 3.44 11.43 -2.84
C THR A 201 2.90 12.86 -2.98
N PRO A 202 2.31 13.49 -1.93
CA PRO A 202 2.13 14.94 -1.86
C PRO A 202 3.05 15.63 -0.86
N SER A 203 3.27 16.91 -1.17
CA SER A 203 4.05 17.93 -0.49
C SER A 203 3.33 18.49 0.75
N GLY A 204 4.11 18.79 1.79
CA GLY A 204 3.67 19.55 2.98
C GLY A 204 4.21 18.95 4.28
N ASN A 205 5.48 19.20 4.63
CA ASN A 205 6.05 18.69 5.88
C ASN A 205 5.50 19.45 7.09
N LYS A 206 4.35 19.03 7.60
CA LYS A 206 4.01 19.16 9.02
C LYS A 206 4.48 17.88 9.71
N THR A 207 5.30 18.00 10.75
CA THR A 207 5.91 16.84 11.42
C THR A 207 5.11 16.43 12.65
N VAL A 208 4.63 15.19 12.65
CA VAL A 208 4.13 14.49 13.83
C VAL A 208 5.15 13.41 14.18
N GLU A 209 5.59 13.37 15.43
CA GLU A 209 6.63 12.45 15.89
C GLU A 209 6.24 10.99 15.57
N ASN A 210 7.08 10.27 14.82
CA ASN A 210 6.87 8.90 14.34
C ASN A 210 5.73 8.71 13.30
N TYR A 211 5.19 9.78 12.71
CA TYR A 211 4.23 9.66 11.60
C TYR A 211 4.66 10.48 10.39
N LYS A 212 4.41 9.92 9.21
CA LYS A 212 4.54 10.60 7.93
C LYS A 212 3.17 11.05 7.44
N GLN A 213 3.06 12.30 7.00
CA GLN A 213 1.88 12.78 6.30
C GLN A 213 1.83 12.14 4.89
N ILE A 214 0.66 11.65 4.48
CA ILE A 214 0.45 11.03 3.16
C ILE A 214 -0.77 11.63 2.44
N ASP A 215 -0.86 11.44 1.11
CA ASP A 215 -2.11 11.74 0.38
C ASP A 215 -3.22 10.81 0.87
N PRO A 216 -4.48 11.25 0.94
CA PRO A 216 -5.63 10.35 1.10
C PRO A 216 -5.64 9.19 0.09
N LYS A 217 -5.15 9.39 -1.13
CA LYS A 217 -5.02 8.34 -2.17
C LYS A 217 -3.97 7.27 -1.84
N GLN A 218 -3.12 7.50 -0.84
CA GLN A 218 -2.09 6.59 -0.36
C GLN A 218 -2.51 5.81 0.88
N ILE A 219 -3.74 6.00 1.40
CA ILE A 219 -4.27 5.16 2.48
C ILE A 219 -4.25 3.70 1.98
N PRO A 220 -3.52 2.79 2.64
CA PRO A 220 -3.40 1.42 2.17
C PRO A 220 -4.67 0.60 2.47
N GLY A 221 -4.91 -0.43 1.65
CA GLY A 221 -5.70 -1.59 2.03
C GLY A 221 -7.20 -1.60 1.69
N ASN A 222 -7.83 -2.65 2.24
CA ASN A 222 -9.24 -2.99 2.12
C ASN A 222 -10.02 -2.39 3.30
N ILE A 223 -10.60 -1.21 3.07
CA ILE A 223 -11.36 -0.49 4.11
C ILE A 223 -12.50 -1.33 4.72
N ILE A 224 -13.02 -2.32 3.99
CA ILE A 224 -14.06 -3.22 4.50
C ILE A 224 -13.49 -4.03 5.66
N GLN A 225 -12.32 -4.66 5.49
CA GLN A 225 -11.67 -5.44 6.55
C GLN A 225 -11.31 -4.58 7.76
N MET A 226 -10.72 -3.41 7.50
CA MET A 226 -10.34 -2.46 8.55
C MET A 226 -11.54 -2.03 9.41
N LEU A 227 -12.74 -2.00 8.82
CA LEU A 227 -13.97 -1.65 9.53
C LEU A 227 -14.68 -2.87 10.13
N SER A 228 -14.73 -4.02 9.45
CA SER A 228 -15.46 -5.20 9.92
C SER A 228 -14.71 -6.01 10.96
N GLU A 229 -13.37 -6.05 10.90
CA GLU A 229 -12.52 -6.93 11.71
C GLU A 229 -11.63 -6.16 12.70
N ASP A 230 -10.97 -5.10 12.23
CA ASP A 230 -9.95 -4.37 13.00
C ASP A 230 -10.53 -3.23 13.85
N TRP A 231 -11.62 -2.63 13.36
CA TRP A 231 -12.30 -1.47 13.91
C TRP A 231 -11.41 -0.21 13.98
N MET A 232 -12.03 0.92 14.28
CA MET A 232 -11.33 2.20 14.48
C MET A 232 -11.76 2.84 15.79
N LEU A 233 -10.91 3.72 16.32
CA LEU A 233 -11.35 4.70 17.31
C LEU A 233 -11.66 6.02 16.61
N ILE A 234 -12.88 6.51 16.83
CA ILE A 234 -13.26 7.88 16.52
C ILE A 234 -13.00 8.74 17.76
N THR A 235 -12.22 9.80 17.61
CA THR A 235 -11.84 10.70 18.71
C THR A 235 -12.23 12.14 18.37
N VAL A 236 -12.86 12.82 19.32
CA VAL A 236 -13.43 14.16 19.13
C VAL A 236 -13.00 15.05 20.28
N GLY A 237 -12.60 16.28 19.96
CA GLY A 237 -12.13 17.27 20.92
C GLY A 237 -10.63 17.54 20.83
N ASP A 238 -10.13 18.27 21.81
CA ASP A 238 -8.78 18.82 21.86
C ASP A 238 -8.02 18.36 23.13
N ARG A 239 -6.86 18.97 23.38
CA ARG A 239 -6.03 18.64 24.54
C ARG A 239 -6.71 18.93 25.89
N THR A 240 -7.63 19.88 25.93
CA THR A 240 -8.35 20.29 27.15
C THR A 240 -9.45 19.29 27.46
N PHE A 241 -10.22 18.92 26.44
CA PHE A 241 -11.32 17.99 26.57
C PHE A 241 -11.52 17.21 25.27
N PHE A 242 -11.47 15.89 25.37
CA PHE A 242 -11.78 14.97 24.28
C PHE A 242 -12.42 13.70 24.80
N ASN A 243 -13.10 12.96 23.92
CA ASN A 243 -13.54 11.60 24.17
C ASN A 243 -13.35 10.73 22.92
N MET A 244 -13.38 9.41 23.13
CA MET A 244 -13.18 8.39 22.10
C MET A 244 -14.28 7.32 22.18
N ALA A 245 -14.60 6.74 21.04
CA ALA A 245 -15.44 5.55 20.95
C ALA A 245 -14.95 4.63 19.84
N THR A 246 -15.23 3.34 19.98
CA THR A 246 -14.99 2.38 18.91
C THR A 246 -16.08 2.49 17.86
N ALA A 247 -15.68 2.55 16.61
CA ALA A 247 -16.55 2.51 15.45
C ALA A 247 -16.10 1.40 14.50
N SER A 248 -17.06 0.69 13.92
CA SER A 248 -16.83 -0.41 12.97
C SER A 248 -17.66 -0.26 11.69
N TRP A 249 -18.43 0.82 11.58
CA TRP A 249 -19.28 1.10 10.43
C TRP A 249 -18.84 2.39 9.76
N GLY A 250 -18.51 2.30 8.48
CA GLY A 250 -18.02 3.45 7.75
C GLY A 250 -17.52 3.12 6.36
N GLY A 251 -16.66 3.99 5.86
CA GLY A 251 -15.96 3.80 4.61
C GLY A 251 -15.13 5.03 4.26
N LEU A 252 -14.31 4.88 3.24
CA LEU A 252 -13.61 6.00 2.60
C LEU A 252 -14.15 6.12 1.18
N GLY A 253 -14.21 7.34 0.65
CA GLY A 253 -14.67 7.56 -0.71
C GLY A 253 -14.38 8.96 -1.21
N TYR A 254 -15.08 9.31 -2.28
CA TYR A 254 -14.97 10.60 -2.93
C TYR A 254 -16.38 11.15 -3.18
N ALA A 255 -16.73 12.23 -2.50
CA ALA A 255 -18.04 12.88 -2.58
C ALA A 255 -17.87 14.39 -2.47
N TYR A 256 -18.79 15.17 -3.04
CA TYR A 256 -18.67 16.64 -3.10
C TYR A 256 -17.35 17.12 -3.74
N SER A 257 -16.79 16.32 -4.65
CA SER A 257 -15.46 16.55 -5.25
C SER A 257 -14.30 16.61 -4.23
N LEU A 258 -14.47 15.98 -3.07
CA LEU A 258 -13.50 15.93 -1.99
C LEU A 258 -13.26 14.47 -1.55
N PRO A 259 -12.06 14.12 -1.06
CA PRO A 259 -11.86 12.87 -0.35
C PRO A 259 -12.65 12.92 0.97
N VAL A 260 -13.45 11.88 1.23
CA VAL A 260 -14.34 11.84 2.40
C VAL A 260 -14.24 10.53 3.17
N ALA A 261 -14.51 10.60 4.47
CA ALA A 261 -14.78 9.45 5.32
C ALA A 261 -16.27 9.42 5.69
N PHE A 262 -16.87 8.25 5.59
CA PHE A 262 -18.22 7.96 6.06
C PHE A 262 -18.10 7.28 7.43
N SER A 263 -18.74 7.84 8.45
CA SER A 263 -18.73 7.27 9.81
C SER A 263 -20.16 7.14 10.32
N PHE A 264 -20.58 5.93 10.65
CA PHE A 264 -21.90 5.69 11.22
C PHE A 264 -21.78 5.60 12.74
N ILE A 265 -22.31 6.60 13.43
CA ILE A 265 -22.16 6.72 14.89
C ILE A 265 -23.49 6.43 15.57
N TYR A 266 -23.44 5.57 16.57
CA TYR A 266 -24.61 5.21 17.35
C TYR A 266 -25.08 6.44 18.16
N PRO A 267 -26.38 6.80 18.13
CA PRO A 267 -26.84 8.05 18.73
C PRO A 267 -26.60 8.15 20.25
N GLN A 268 -26.53 7.02 20.95
CA GLN A 268 -26.25 6.97 22.39
C GLN A 268 -24.75 6.92 22.73
N ALA A 269 -23.84 6.93 21.75
CA ALA A 269 -22.41 6.98 22.04
C ALA A 269 -22.03 8.30 22.73
N ASP A 270 -21.17 8.25 23.75
CA ASP A 270 -20.76 9.43 24.52
C ASP A 270 -20.13 10.55 23.66
N ILE A 271 -19.63 10.19 22.47
CA ILE A 271 -19.02 11.11 21.51
C ILE A 271 -20.05 11.83 20.62
N ALA A 272 -21.31 11.37 20.57
CA ALA A 272 -22.30 11.91 19.64
C ALA A 272 -22.61 13.40 19.87
N PRO A 273 -22.80 13.89 21.11
CA PRO A 273 -22.93 15.33 21.37
C PRO A 273 -21.67 16.11 20.97
N LEU A 274 -20.49 15.53 21.21
CA LEU A 274 -19.21 16.19 20.89
C LEU A 274 -19.01 16.36 19.40
N LEU A 275 -19.49 15.41 18.57
CA LEU A 275 -19.46 15.52 17.10
C LEU A 275 -20.39 16.62 16.55
N GLU A 276 -21.42 17.00 17.30
CA GLU A 276 -22.32 18.09 16.92
C GLU A 276 -21.75 19.45 17.35
N GLU A 277 -21.05 19.49 18.49
CA GLU A 277 -20.40 20.71 19.00
C GLU A 277 -19.05 20.99 18.33
N ASN A 278 -18.32 19.95 17.92
CA ASN A 278 -17.01 20.04 17.29
C ASN A 278 -17.08 19.61 15.83
N ASN A 279 -16.55 20.46 14.95
CA ASN A 279 -16.54 20.18 13.52
C ASN A 279 -15.36 19.31 13.06
N THR A 280 -14.45 18.91 13.95
CA THR A 280 -13.27 18.10 13.60
C THR A 280 -13.10 16.90 14.51
N TYR A 281 -12.70 15.78 13.94
CA TYR A 281 -12.49 14.51 14.63
C TYR A 281 -11.41 13.69 13.93
N THR A 282 -10.91 12.65 14.60
CA THR A 282 -9.96 11.71 14.03
C THR A 282 -10.57 10.32 13.94
N LEU A 283 -10.23 9.57 12.90
CA LEU A 283 -10.46 8.14 12.76
C LEU A 283 -9.10 7.45 12.80
N SER A 284 -8.86 6.65 13.82
CA SER A 284 -7.55 6.02 14.07
C SER A 284 -7.66 4.49 14.02
N PHE A 285 -6.72 3.85 13.33
CA PHE A 285 -6.63 2.40 13.18
C PHE A 285 -5.39 1.86 13.90
N TYR A 286 -5.51 0.65 14.45
CA TYR A 286 -4.52 0.04 15.34
C TYR A 286 -4.16 -1.36 14.85
N SER A 287 -3.01 -1.89 15.31
CA SER A 287 -2.67 -3.28 15.07
C SER A 287 -3.50 -4.20 15.97
N GLU A 288 -3.57 -5.49 15.61
CA GLU A 288 -4.37 -6.51 16.32
C GLU A 288 -4.12 -6.57 17.84
N ASN A 289 -2.90 -6.25 18.26
CA ASN A 289 -2.50 -6.21 19.68
C ASN A 289 -3.31 -5.20 20.52
N PHE A 290 -4.02 -4.27 19.89
CA PHE A 290 -4.86 -3.27 20.56
C PHE A 290 -6.36 -3.59 20.49
N LYS A 291 -6.76 -4.76 19.97
CA LYS A 291 -8.17 -5.15 19.85
C LYS A 291 -8.91 -5.13 21.19
N GLU A 292 -8.26 -5.55 22.27
CA GLU A 292 -8.82 -5.48 23.62
C GLU A 292 -9.12 -4.02 24.06
N ALA A 293 -8.28 -3.07 23.66
CA ALA A 293 -8.52 -1.66 23.96
C ALA A 293 -9.76 -1.13 23.21
N LEU A 294 -9.91 -1.50 21.93
CA LEU A 294 -11.08 -1.13 21.14
C LEU A 294 -12.35 -1.83 21.66
N GLU A 295 -12.27 -3.09 22.08
CA GLU A 295 -13.39 -3.76 22.75
C GLU A 295 -13.80 -3.05 24.04
N TYR A 296 -12.82 -2.63 24.85
CA TYR A 296 -13.09 -1.89 26.08
C TYR A 296 -13.81 -0.57 25.76
N CYS A 297 -13.32 0.19 24.79
CA CYS A 297 -13.94 1.45 24.35
C CYS A 297 -15.31 1.28 23.70
N ASN A 298 -15.63 0.09 23.18
CA ASN A 298 -16.96 -0.24 22.65
C ASN A 298 -17.95 -0.61 23.78
N LYS A 299 -17.50 -1.41 24.77
CA LYS A 299 -18.34 -1.95 25.84
C LYS A 299 -18.59 -0.95 26.98
N ASN A 300 -17.69 0.01 27.17
CA ASN A 300 -17.73 0.92 28.31
C ASN A 300 -17.94 2.37 27.86
N SER A 301 -19.07 2.94 28.28
CA SER A 301 -19.26 4.40 28.29
C SER A 301 -18.44 5.05 29.41
N GLY A 302 -18.12 6.32 29.26
CA GLY A 302 -17.40 7.11 30.26
C GLY A 302 -16.48 8.16 29.67
N THR A 303 -15.74 8.81 30.56
CA THR A 303 -14.79 9.87 30.20
C THR A 303 -13.55 9.30 29.51
N SER A 304 -12.86 10.12 28.72
CA SER A 304 -11.57 9.74 28.12
C SER A 304 -10.55 9.33 29.18
N LEU A 305 -10.52 9.98 30.35
CA LEU A 305 -9.58 9.66 31.42
C LEU A 305 -9.73 8.21 31.93
N GLU A 306 -10.97 7.72 32.08
CA GLU A 306 -11.24 6.35 32.51
C GLU A 306 -10.85 5.34 31.42
N LYS A 307 -11.21 5.63 30.17
CA LYS A 307 -10.87 4.81 29.01
C LYS A 307 -9.34 4.72 28.82
N ILE A 308 -8.63 5.83 28.97
CA ILE A 308 -7.16 5.88 28.89
C ILE A 308 -6.51 5.05 29.99
N LYS A 309 -6.99 5.17 31.24
CA LYS A 309 -6.46 4.38 32.36
C LYS A 309 -6.63 2.87 32.14
N ALA A 310 -7.77 2.46 31.61
CA ALA A 310 -8.06 1.05 31.36
C ALA A 310 -7.30 0.49 30.15
N THR A 311 -7.24 1.25 29.05
CA THR A 311 -6.65 0.80 27.77
C THR A 311 -5.15 1.03 27.67
N ARG A 312 -4.59 1.93 28.49
CA ARG A 312 -3.20 2.39 28.43
C ARG A 312 -2.81 3.02 27.08
N LEU A 313 -3.79 3.52 26.33
CA LEU A 313 -3.53 4.28 25.12
C LEU A 313 -2.96 5.65 25.47
N HIS A 314 -1.98 6.12 24.70
CA HIS A 314 -1.28 7.37 24.99
C HIS A 314 -1.76 8.49 24.08
N PRO A 315 -2.59 9.43 24.57
CA PRO A 315 -3.09 10.51 23.73
C PRO A 315 -1.97 11.47 23.33
N PHE A 316 -2.07 12.03 22.14
CA PHE A 316 -1.22 13.12 21.67
C PHE A 316 -2.00 14.07 20.75
N SER A 317 -1.54 15.32 20.68
CA SER A 317 -2.12 16.33 19.79
C SER A 317 -1.53 16.25 18.39
N LEU A 318 -2.41 16.26 17.38
CA LEU A 318 -2.03 16.51 15.99
C LEU A 318 -1.81 18.02 15.75
N PRO A 319 -1.19 18.43 14.63
CA PRO A 319 -0.92 19.84 14.33
C PRO A 319 -2.20 20.69 14.21
N SER A 320 -3.36 20.06 13.98
CA SER A 320 -4.68 20.71 13.97
C SER A 320 -5.25 21.00 15.36
N GLY A 321 -4.67 20.42 16.42
CA GLY A 321 -5.20 20.46 17.79
C GLY A 321 -6.07 19.25 18.16
N THR A 322 -6.55 18.47 17.19
CA THR A 322 -7.33 17.25 17.45
C THR A 322 -6.48 16.19 18.15
N GLN A 323 -7.16 15.30 18.90
CA GLN A 323 -6.50 14.22 19.63
C GLN A 323 -6.52 12.90 18.84
N ALA A 324 -5.43 12.15 18.98
CA ALA A 324 -5.28 10.77 18.56
C ALA A 324 -4.41 10.01 19.58
N PHE A 325 -4.12 8.74 19.33
CA PHE A 325 -3.32 7.91 20.24
C PHE A 325 -2.06 7.39 19.55
N LYS A 326 -0.94 7.38 20.28
CA LYS A 326 0.38 7.02 19.75
C LYS A 326 0.42 5.60 19.20
N GLU A 327 -0.48 4.74 19.60
CA GLU A 327 -0.55 3.34 19.20
C GLU A 327 -1.14 3.15 17.80
N ALA A 328 -1.79 4.17 17.24
CA ALA A 328 -2.40 4.09 15.92
C ALA A 328 -1.32 3.93 14.83
N TRP A 329 -1.54 3.08 13.84
CA TRP A 329 -0.67 3.02 12.65
C TRP A 329 -1.16 3.94 11.53
N LEU A 330 -2.45 4.26 11.51
CA LEU A 330 -3.09 5.19 10.58
C LEU A 330 -4.04 6.12 11.35
N ILE A 331 -3.95 7.42 11.07
CA ILE A 331 -4.85 8.44 11.60
C ILE A 331 -5.36 9.30 10.44
N ILE A 332 -6.68 9.42 10.33
CA ILE A 332 -7.37 10.24 9.35
C ILE A 332 -8.02 11.40 10.10
N GLU A 333 -7.60 12.62 9.79
CA GLU A 333 -8.22 13.83 10.33
C GLU A 333 -9.37 14.26 9.44
N CYS A 334 -10.55 14.40 10.03
CA CYS A 334 -11.77 14.74 9.32
C CYS A 334 -12.36 16.05 9.81
N ARG A 335 -13.03 16.77 8.91
CA ARG A 335 -13.98 17.83 9.24
C ARG A 335 -15.38 17.44 8.82
N THR A 336 -16.37 17.54 9.70
CA THR A 336 -17.76 17.26 9.37
C THR A 336 -18.22 18.14 8.21
N LEU A 337 -18.61 17.52 7.10
CA LEU A 337 -19.10 18.15 5.88
C LEU A 337 -20.62 18.10 5.79
N ALA A 338 -21.21 16.94 6.11
CA ALA A 338 -22.66 16.74 6.09
C ALA A 338 -23.09 15.62 7.05
N ILE A 339 -24.32 15.74 7.56
CA ILE A 339 -24.96 14.71 8.40
C ILE A 339 -26.33 14.38 7.77
N PRO A 340 -26.37 13.55 6.70
CA PRO A 340 -27.62 13.15 6.10
C PRO A 340 -28.47 12.30 7.06
N VAL A 341 -29.79 12.47 6.97
CA VAL A 341 -30.76 11.67 7.74
C VAL A 341 -30.97 10.34 7.04
N LEU A 342 -30.77 9.23 7.78
CA LEU A 342 -31.04 7.89 7.29
C LEU A 342 -32.50 7.50 7.59
N ASN A 343 -33.21 7.00 6.59
CA ASN A 343 -34.57 6.49 6.73
C ASN A 343 -34.55 4.95 6.78
N PRO A 344 -35.03 4.29 7.85
CA PRO A 344 -35.00 2.83 7.94
C PRO A 344 -35.92 2.17 6.88
N ASP A 345 -36.94 2.89 6.41
CA ASP A 345 -37.88 2.36 5.44
C ASP A 345 -37.24 2.12 4.08
N THR A 346 -36.09 2.76 3.80
CA THR A 346 -35.32 2.58 2.56
C THR A 346 -34.32 1.42 2.62
N ILE A 347 -34.32 0.62 3.69
CA ILE A 347 -33.58 -0.65 3.74
C ILE A 347 -34.35 -1.69 2.91
N TYR A 348 -33.78 -2.14 1.80
CA TYR A 348 -34.46 -3.08 0.88
C TYR A 348 -34.16 -4.57 1.16
N ASN A 349 -33.09 -4.87 1.91
CA ASN A 349 -32.85 -6.24 2.38
C ASN A 349 -33.87 -6.57 3.51
N PRO A 350 -34.76 -7.57 3.34
CA PRO A 350 -35.82 -7.85 4.31
C PRO A 350 -35.32 -8.29 5.69
N GLU A 351 -34.23 -9.08 5.73
CA GLU A 351 -33.64 -9.57 6.98
C GLU A 351 -33.04 -8.41 7.79
N VAL A 352 -32.27 -7.55 7.12
CA VAL A 352 -31.70 -6.35 7.74
C VAL A 352 -32.81 -5.39 8.17
N LYS A 353 -33.83 -5.17 7.34
CA LYS A 353 -34.96 -4.30 7.69
C LYS A 353 -35.69 -4.78 8.94
N ALA A 354 -35.88 -6.10 9.08
CA ALA A 354 -36.48 -6.69 10.27
C ALA A 354 -35.61 -6.48 11.52
N GLU A 355 -34.30 -6.64 11.40
CA GLU A 355 -33.35 -6.46 12.50
C GLU A 355 -33.32 -5.01 13.03
N TRP A 356 -33.47 -4.02 12.14
CA TRP A 356 -33.33 -2.60 12.47
C TRP A 356 -34.65 -1.87 12.72
N LYS A 357 -35.81 -2.54 12.61
CA LYS A 357 -37.15 -1.93 12.72
C LYS A 357 -37.39 -1.14 14.01
N ASN A 358 -36.82 -1.58 15.13
CA ASN A 358 -37.03 -0.97 16.45
C ASN A 358 -35.71 -0.49 17.10
N LYS A 359 -34.63 -0.40 16.34
CA LYS A 359 -33.32 0.04 16.84
C LYS A 359 -33.09 1.52 16.47
N PRO A 360 -32.44 2.32 17.33
CA PRO A 360 -31.95 3.64 16.96
C PRO A 360 -31.03 3.51 15.74
N ILE A 361 -31.27 4.34 14.73
CA ILE A 361 -30.47 4.34 13.51
C ILE A 361 -29.23 5.18 13.75
N HIS A 362 -28.10 4.68 13.27
CA HIS A 362 -26.83 5.40 13.32
C HIS A 362 -26.94 6.74 12.56
N LYS A 363 -26.32 7.79 13.09
CA LYS A 363 -26.11 9.03 12.34
C LYS A 363 -24.95 8.83 11.38
N LEU A 364 -25.16 9.12 10.10
CA LEU A 364 -24.10 9.13 9.10
C LEU A 364 -23.41 10.48 9.11
N TYR A 365 -22.14 10.50 9.50
CA TYR A 365 -21.27 11.66 9.32
C TYR A 365 -20.47 11.47 8.04
N ILE A 366 -20.56 12.44 7.13
CA ILE A 366 -19.66 12.57 5.98
C ILE A 366 -18.62 13.61 6.38
N GLY A 367 -17.37 13.19 6.54
CA GLY A 367 -16.25 14.08 6.87
C GLY A 367 -15.32 14.30 5.68
N GLU A 368 -14.96 15.55 5.40
CA GLU A 368 -13.84 15.90 4.51
C GLU A 368 -12.53 15.43 5.16
N ILE A 369 -11.71 14.67 4.42
CA ILE A 369 -10.38 14.24 4.88
C ILE A 369 -9.40 15.41 4.73
N LEU A 370 -8.94 15.95 5.85
CA LEU A 370 -8.02 17.07 5.91
C LEU A 370 -6.56 16.64 5.85
N ASN A 371 -6.19 15.65 6.66
CA ASN A 371 -4.83 15.11 6.73
C ASN A 371 -4.88 13.60 6.97
N VAL A 372 -3.83 12.91 6.55
CA VAL A 372 -3.64 11.49 6.83
C VAL A 372 -2.22 11.29 7.34
N TRP A 373 -2.11 10.59 8.47
CA TRP A 373 -0.86 10.31 9.15
C TRP A 373 -0.66 8.80 9.24
N MET A 374 0.51 8.33 8.83
CA MET A 374 0.84 6.91 8.82
C MET A 374 2.22 6.64 9.43
N LYS A 375 2.35 5.58 10.22
CA LYS A 375 3.62 5.16 10.82
C LYS A 375 4.49 4.35 9.86
#